data_AF-A0A6C0D722-F1
#
_entry.id   AF-A0A6C0D722-F1
#
_cell.length_a   1.000
_cell.length_b   1.000
_cell.length_c   1.000
_cell.angle_alpha   90.00
_cell.angle_beta   90.00
_cell.angle_gamma   90.00
#
_symmetry.space_group_name_H-M   'P 1'
#
loop_
_entity.id
_entity.type
_entity.pdbx_description
1 polymer ?
#
loop_
_entity_poly.entity_id
_entity_poly.type
_entity_poly.pdbx_seq_one_letter_code
_entity_poly.pdbx_strand_id
1 'polypeptide(L)'
;MDYQILVFQNHDMYTSEVVPADKAVATYLKMCFKYVPPEYVAEEESDFHATERYVKYHDRSGGDKPMMILMTGIFTPDMITAIEDGMKEFYIRRCEECHVVINEKHMLVCKSCLANEKTSKYN
;
A
#
# COMPACT_ATOMS: atom_id res chain seq x y z
N MET A 1 5.91 9.75 21.61
CA MET A 1 4.88 10.61 21.01
C MET A 1 3.99 9.69 20.20
N ASP A 2 2.68 9.83 20.33
CA ASP A 2 1.75 8.99 19.58
C ASP A 2 1.38 9.67 18.26
N TYR A 3 1.12 8.86 17.24
CA TYR A 3 0.65 9.28 15.93
C TYR A 3 -0.85 9.04 15.85
N GLN A 4 -1.55 9.89 15.13
CA GLN A 4 -2.97 9.70 14.85
C GLN A 4 -3.14 9.36 13.37
N ILE A 5 -3.80 8.24 13.08
CA ILE A 5 -4.16 7.84 11.72
C ILE A 5 -5.66 8.06 11.57
N LEU A 6 -6.04 8.78 10.53
CA LEU A 6 -7.40 9.14 10.18
C LEU A 6 -7.69 8.56 8.79
N VAL A 7 -8.84 7.93 8.66
CA VAL A 7 -9.32 7.40 7.38
C VAL A 7 -10.61 8.14 7.04
N PHE A 8 -10.63 8.76 5.88
CA PHE A 8 -11.78 9.49 5.35
C PHE A 8 -12.34 8.75 4.14
N GLN A 9 -13.67 8.76 4.03
CA GLN A 9 -14.39 8.39 2.83
C GLN A 9 -15.06 9.64 2.29
N ASN A 10 -14.71 10.06 1.07
CA ASN A 10 -15.05 11.39 0.57
C ASN A 10 -14.56 12.50 1.53
N HIS A 11 -15.47 13.12 2.27
CA HIS A 11 -15.19 14.20 3.23
C HIS A 11 -15.47 13.81 4.69
N ASP A 12 -16.01 12.62 4.92
CA ASP A 12 -16.42 12.17 6.24
C ASP A 12 -15.36 11.27 6.84
N MET A 13 -15.06 11.49 8.13
CA MET A 13 -14.16 10.61 8.87
C MET A 13 -14.82 9.24 9.04
N TYR A 14 -14.24 8.24 8.40
CA TYR A 14 -14.71 6.86 8.42
C TYR A 14 -14.21 6.11 9.66
N THR A 15 -12.92 6.24 9.98
CA THR A 15 -12.35 5.68 11.22
C THR A 15 -11.08 6.44 11.62
N SER A 16 -10.65 6.25 12.86
CA SER A 16 -9.39 6.80 13.39
C SER A 16 -8.74 5.84 14.38
N GLU A 17 -7.41 5.91 14.48
CA GLU A 17 -6.62 5.14 15.44
C GLU A 17 -5.46 5.98 15.96
N VAL A 18 -5.14 5.84 17.25
CA VAL A 18 -3.93 6.42 17.86
C VAL A 18 -2.91 5.31 18.05
N VAL A 19 -1.70 5.52 17.54
CA VAL A 19 -0.67 4.49 17.41
C VAL A 19 0.64 4.99 18.02
N PRO A 20 1.36 4.19 18.81
CA PRO A 20 2.67 4.57 19.33
C PRO A 20 3.72 4.66 18.20
N ALA A 21 4.75 5.48 18.40
CA ALA A 21 5.77 5.78 17.40
C ALA A 21 6.44 4.55 16.75
N ASP A 22 6.73 3.53 17.55
CA ASP A 22 7.39 2.28 17.11
C ASP A 22 6.53 1.45 16.15
N LYS A 23 5.22 1.69 16.10
CA LYS A 23 4.26 0.99 15.23
C LYS A 23 3.66 1.87 14.14
N ALA A 24 3.92 3.18 14.16
CA ALA A 24 3.25 4.16 13.31
C ALA A 24 3.36 3.83 11.81
N VAL A 25 4.58 3.57 11.32
CA VAL A 25 4.83 3.24 9.90
C VAL A 25 4.11 1.96 9.49
N ALA A 26 4.27 0.89 10.26
CA ALA A 26 3.66 -0.41 9.94
C ALA A 26 2.13 -0.35 9.95
N THR A 27 1.53 0.34 10.93
CA THR A 27 0.07 0.49 11.00
C THR A 27 -0.44 1.38 9.87
N TYR A 28 0.27 2.46 9.53
CA TYR A 28 -0.09 3.33 8.41
C TYR A 28 -0.13 2.59 7.08
N LEU A 29 0.95 1.87 6.73
CA LEU A 29 1.01 1.07 5.50
C LEU A 29 -0.11 0.02 5.47
N LYS A 30 -0.36 -0.67 6.59
CA LYS A 30 -1.47 -1.62 6.70
C LYS A 30 -2.83 -0.96 6.41
N MET A 31 -3.06 0.26 6.88
CA MET A 31 -4.29 1.00 6.60
C MET A 31 -4.36 1.43 5.12
N CYS A 32 -3.26 1.91 4.55
CA CYS A 32 -3.20 2.26 3.14
C CYS A 32 -3.55 1.06 2.26
N PHE A 33 -2.96 -0.12 2.49
CA PHE A 33 -3.28 -1.34 1.73
C PHE A 33 -4.74 -1.79 1.92
N LYS A 34 -5.26 -1.69 3.15
CA LYS A 34 -6.63 -2.11 3.45
C LYS A 34 -7.69 -1.23 2.77
N TYR A 35 -7.48 0.08 2.74
CA TYR A 35 -8.50 1.06 2.31
C TYR A 35 -8.27 1.60 0.91
N VAL A 36 -7.04 1.58 0.40
CA VAL A 36 -6.68 1.90 -0.99
C VAL A 36 -5.87 0.73 -1.56
N PRO A 37 -6.53 -0.42 -1.76
CA PRO A 37 -5.90 -1.65 -2.26
C PRO A 37 -5.41 -1.50 -3.71
N PRO A 38 -4.17 -1.92 -4.02
CA PRO A 38 -3.60 -1.83 -5.36
C PRO A 38 -4.31 -2.72 -6.39
N GLU A 39 -5.11 -3.70 -5.94
CA GLU A 39 -5.95 -4.51 -6.84
C GLU A 39 -7.10 -3.72 -7.48
N TYR A 40 -7.52 -2.62 -6.84
CA TYR A 40 -8.68 -1.83 -7.26
C TYR A 40 -8.33 -0.37 -7.58
N VAL A 41 -7.19 0.14 -7.12
CA VAL A 41 -6.74 1.52 -7.37
C VAL A 41 -5.38 1.49 -8.02
N ALA A 42 -5.29 1.95 -9.27
CA ALA A 42 -4.02 1.98 -10.00
C ALA A 42 -3.02 2.95 -9.37
N GLU A 43 -1.71 2.73 -9.59
CA GLU A 43 -0.66 3.58 -9.03
C GLU A 43 -0.82 5.03 -9.49
N GLU A 44 -1.11 5.23 -10.78
CA GLU A 44 -1.38 6.53 -11.38
C GLU A 44 -2.65 7.22 -10.84
N GLU A 45 -3.57 6.46 -10.25
CA GLU A 45 -4.79 6.93 -9.61
C GLU A 45 -4.62 7.16 -8.11
N SER A 46 -3.41 6.93 -7.58
CA SER A 46 -3.07 7.21 -6.19
C SER A 46 -2.31 8.53 -6.05
N ASP A 47 -2.33 9.11 -4.85
CA ASP A 47 -1.56 10.31 -4.49
C ASP A 47 -0.93 10.14 -3.12
N PHE A 48 0.40 10.23 -3.05
CA PHE A 48 1.16 10.24 -1.80
C PHE A 48 1.77 11.62 -1.57
N HIS A 49 1.66 12.12 -0.34
CA HIS A 49 2.32 13.37 0.05
C HIS A 49 2.78 13.28 1.50
N ALA A 50 3.98 13.80 1.75
CA ALA A 50 4.61 13.78 3.06
C ALA A 50 5.16 15.15 3.45
N THR A 51 5.07 15.46 4.74
CA THR A 51 5.67 16.62 5.40
C THR A 51 6.20 16.19 6.76
N GLU A 52 6.90 17.08 7.46
CA GLU A 52 7.35 16.83 8.85
C GLU A 52 6.20 16.67 9.86
N ARG A 53 4.96 17.01 9.48
CA ARG A 53 3.79 17.02 10.39
C ARG A 53 2.69 16.03 10.02
N TYR A 54 2.63 15.64 8.76
CA TYR A 54 1.66 14.67 8.29
C TYR A 54 2.13 13.97 7.03
N VAL A 55 1.62 12.76 6.84
CA VAL A 55 1.67 12.02 5.58
C VAL A 55 0.25 11.67 5.17
N LYS A 56 -0.03 11.70 3.87
CA LYS A 56 -1.33 11.31 3.32
C LYS A 56 -1.17 10.37 2.13
N TYR A 57 -2.13 9.48 1.99
CA TYR A 57 -2.30 8.60 0.84
C TYR A 57 -3.77 8.62 0.41
N HIS A 58 -4.04 8.81 -0.87
CA HIS A 58 -5.38 9.10 -1.36
C HIS A 58 -5.67 8.39 -2.68
N ASP A 59 -6.86 7.78 -2.76
CA ASP A 59 -7.46 7.30 -4.00
C ASP A 59 -8.09 8.46 -4.78
N ARG A 60 -7.58 8.73 -5.99
CA ARG A 60 -8.07 9.75 -6.93
C ARG A 60 -8.80 9.17 -8.14
N SER A 61 -9.12 7.88 -8.15
CA SER A 61 -9.85 7.23 -9.27
C SER A 61 -11.22 7.86 -9.54
N GLY A 62 -11.78 8.60 -8.58
CA GLY A 62 -13.10 9.22 -8.70
C GLY A 62 -14.24 8.21 -8.65
N GLY A 63 -13.99 7.00 -8.16
CA GLY A 63 -15.02 5.98 -7.91
C GLY A 63 -16.03 6.39 -6.85
N ASP A 64 -16.98 5.50 -6.53
CA ASP A 64 -18.10 5.83 -5.63
C ASP A 64 -17.67 6.16 -4.18
N LYS A 65 -16.48 5.72 -3.76
CA LYS A 65 -16.00 5.80 -2.37
C LYS A 65 -14.49 6.05 -2.30
N PRO A 66 -13.97 7.18 -2.81
CA PRO A 66 -12.56 7.51 -2.69
C PRO A 66 -12.18 7.58 -1.21
N MET A 67 -11.05 6.95 -0.89
CA MET A 67 -10.53 6.87 0.47
C MET A 67 -9.26 7.72 0.61
N MET A 68 -9.16 8.47 1.70
CA MET A 68 -7.95 9.18 2.09
C MET A 68 -7.49 8.68 3.46
N ILE A 69 -6.24 8.26 3.55
CA ILE A 69 -5.57 7.91 4.80
C ILE A 69 -4.61 9.05 5.13
N LEU A 70 -4.74 9.63 6.31
CA LEU A 70 -3.93 10.73 6.80
C LEU A 70 -3.31 10.32 8.15
N MET A 71 -2.00 10.34 8.27
CA MET A 71 -1.32 10.18 9.56
C MET A 71 -0.69 11.49 9.98
N THR A 72 -0.94 11.92 11.22
CA THR A 72 -0.43 13.15 11.81
C THR A 72 0.50 12.84 12.97
N GLY A 73 1.53 13.69 13.16
CA GLY A 73 2.58 13.48 14.15
C GLY A 73 3.79 14.37 13.90
N ILE A 74 4.96 13.98 14.38
CA ILE A 74 6.26 14.56 13.99
C ILE A 74 7.04 13.49 13.26
N PHE A 75 7.36 13.72 11.99
CA PHE A 75 8.00 12.72 11.14
C PHE A 75 9.48 13.01 11.00
N THR A 76 10.31 11.99 11.19
CA THR A 76 11.71 12.05 10.80
C THR A 76 11.85 11.73 9.31
N PRO A 77 12.94 12.17 8.65
CA PRO A 77 13.23 11.76 7.28
C PRO A 77 13.21 10.23 7.10
N ASP A 78 13.81 9.48 8.03
CA ASP A 78 13.85 8.01 7.97
C ASP A 78 12.46 7.38 7.98
N MET A 79 11.52 7.93 8.76
CA MET A 79 10.13 7.45 8.77
C MET A 79 9.44 7.74 7.44
N ILE A 80 9.65 8.92 6.86
CA ILE A 80 9.08 9.28 5.57
C ILE A 80 9.62 8.33 4.48
N THR A 81 10.94 8.11 4.44
CA THR A 81 11.56 7.17 3.51
C THR A 81 11.02 5.74 3.69
N ALA A 82 10.87 5.27 4.92
CA ALA A 82 10.31 3.93 5.19
C ALA A 82 8.85 3.80 4.70
N ILE A 83 8.06 4.87 4.81
CA ILE A 83 6.69 4.90 4.28
C ILE A 83 6.72 4.91 2.75
N GLU A 84 7.52 5.78 2.13
CA GLU A 84 7.64 5.85 0.67
C GLU A 84 8.07 4.53 0.05
N ASP A 85 9.06 3.85 0.66
CA ASP A 85 9.53 2.56 0.18
C ASP A 85 8.48 1.47 0.38
N GLY A 86 7.80 1.45 1.54
CA GLY A 86 6.68 0.53 1.77
C GLY A 86 5.51 0.74 0.78
N MET A 87 5.22 1.99 0.42
CA MET A 87 4.19 2.31 -0.57
C MET A 87 4.58 1.83 -1.98
N LYS A 88 5.84 1.99 -2.39
CA LYS A 88 6.33 1.46 -3.68
C LYS A 88 6.14 -0.05 -3.78
N GLU A 89 6.28 -0.78 -2.67
CA GLU A 89 6.09 -2.23 -2.66
C GLU A 89 4.65 -2.66 -2.93
N PHE A 90 3.64 -1.80 -2.71
CA PHE A 90 2.22 -2.17 -2.92
C PHE A 90 1.91 -2.53 -4.36
N TYR A 91 2.58 -1.88 -5.30
CA TYR A 91 2.34 -2.05 -6.73
C TYR A 91 3.29 -3.05 -7.39
N ILE A 92 4.25 -3.58 -6.62
CA ILE A 92 5.15 -4.64 -7.08
C ILE A 92 4.39 -5.97 -7.07
N ARG A 93 4.09 -6.48 -8.25
CA ARG A 93 3.52 -7.82 -8.40
C ARG A 93 4.58 -8.86 -8.09
N ARG A 94 4.24 -9.83 -7.24
CA ARG A 94 5.12 -10.95 -6.89
C ARG A 94 4.43 -12.26 -7.25
N CYS A 95 5.22 -13.23 -7.70
CA CYS A 95 4.76 -14.58 -7.96
C CYS A 95 4.16 -15.19 -6.70
N GLU A 96 2.96 -15.76 -6.80
CA GLU A 96 2.30 -16.44 -5.68
C GLU A 96 3.09 -17.65 -5.17
N GLU A 97 3.84 -18.33 -6.06
CA GLU A 97 4.58 -19.55 -5.75
C GLU A 97 6.00 -19.32 -5.20
N CYS A 98 6.68 -18.26 -5.66
CA CYS A 98 8.11 -18.07 -5.34
C CYS A 98 8.47 -16.63 -4.95
N HIS A 99 7.48 -15.74 -4.85
CA HIS A 99 7.61 -14.33 -4.44
C HIS A 99 8.59 -13.47 -5.24
N VAL A 100 9.10 -13.97 -6.37
CA VAL A 100 9.89 -13.20 -7.33
C VAL A 100 9.01 -12.16 -8.00
N VAL A 101 9.57 -10.98 -8.26
CA VAL A 101 8.88 -9.88 -8.94
C VAL A 101 8.45 -10.28 -10.35
N ILE A 102 7.19 -10.01 -10.69
CA ILE A 102 6.59 -10.22 -12.00
C ILE A 102 6.41 -8.86 -12.67
N ASN A 103 7.01 -8.69 -13.84
CA ASN A 103 6.90 -7.45 -14.62
C ASN A 103 5.74 -7.49 -15.62
N GLU A 104 5.20 -8.68 -15.93
CA GLU A 104 4.09 -8.82 -16.87
C GLU A 104 2.73 -8.48 -16.21
N LYS A 105 2.06 -7.49 -16.78
CA LYS A 105 0.64 -7.23 -16.50
C LYS A 105 -0.13 -8.51 -16.86
N HIS A 106 -0.93 -9.03 -15.93
CA HIS A 106 -1.79 -10.24 -16.02
C HIS A 106 -1.20 -11.61 -15.63
N MET A 107 0.02 -11.72 -15.09
CA MET A 107 0.49 -12.99 -14.52
C MET A 107 0.43 -12.99 -12.99
N LEU A 108 -0.13 -14.05 -12.40
CA LEU A 108 -0.09 -14.33 -10.95
C LEU A 108 1.11 -15.21 -10.57
N VAL A 109 1.58 -16.02 -11.52
CA VAL A 109 2.71 -16.96 -11.36
C VAL A 109 3.79 -16.63 -12.39
N CYS A 110 5.05 -16.66 -12.00
CA CYS A 110 6.16 -16.33 -12.89
C CYS A 110 6.37 -17.43 -13.95
N LYS A 111 7.03 -17.08 -15.06
CA LYS A 111 7.31 -18.02 -16.17
C LYS A 111 8.04 -19.28 -15.71
N SER A 112 8.94 -19.17 -14.72
CA SER A 112 9.68 -20.31 -14.19
C SER A 112 8.78 -21.31 -13.45
N CYS A 113 7.88 -20.82 -12.59
CA CYS A 113 6.93 -21.70 -11.89
C CYS A 113 5.90 -22.32 -12.84
N LEU A 114 5.39 -21.54 -13.82
CA LEU A 114 4.52 -22.06 -14.88
C LEU A 114 5.17 -23.16 -15.73
N ALA A 115 6.48 -23.07 -15.98
CA ALA A 115 7.22 -24.09 -16.71
C ALA A 115 7.37 -25.40 -15.89
N ASN A 116 7.57 -25.29 -14.58
CA ASN A 116 7.71 -26.44 -13.67
C ASN A 116 6.40 -27.23 -13.49
N GLU A 117 5.25 -26.56 -13.47
CA GLU A 117 3.95 -27.25 -13.43
C GLU A 117 3.69 -28.08 -14.70
N LYS A 118 4.12 -27.57 -15.85
CA LYS A 118 3.93 -28.28 -17.13
C LYS A 118 4.78 -29.54 -17.18
N THR A 119 6.03 -29.52 -16.71
CA THR A 119 6.89 -30.71 -16.66
C THR A 119 6.41 -31.75 -15.63
N SER A 120 5.77 -31.33 -14.54
CA SER A 120 5.21 -32.26 -13.55
C SER A 120 3.97 -33.03 -14.03
N LYS A 121 3.24 -32.54 -15.04
CA LYS A 121 2.05 -33.22 -15.58
C LYS A 121 2.35 -34.26 -16.67
N TYR A 122 3.61 -34.41 -17.06
CA TYR A 122 4.05 -35.36 -18.09
C TYR A 122 5.09 -36.38 -17.58
N ASN A 123 5.26 -36.49 -16.26
CA ASN A 123 5.98 -37.57 -15.58
C ASN A 123 5.01 -38.36 -14.71
#